data_AF-A0A0C9ZUV3-F1
#
_entry.id   AF-A0A0C9ZUV3-F1
#
_cell.length_a   1.000
_cell.length_b   1.000
_cell.length_c   1.000
_cell.angle_alpha   90.00
_cell.angle_beta   90.00
_cell.angle_gamma   90.00
#
_symmetry.space_group_name_H-M   'P 1'
#
loop_
_entity.id
_entity.type
_entity.pdbx_description
1 polymer ?
#
loop_
_entity_poly.entity_id
_entity_poly.type
_entity_poly.pdbx_seq_one_letter_code
_entity_poly.pdbx_strand_id
1 'polypeptide(L)'
;MFMALEHSSQDTYVKICEAVIECYPDSDVLPFYHVKTILANLSGVEFLVDHMCINLYTAFIGPYAHYDMCPECSQHHFDQIKFMKSNGCIKNPQAVFHTISIGPQLQALWRNPESAEKMHYHAYDDILIGSTYLNAVRDGRIKTKDMLLIISIDGAQLYESKSLDCWIYIWIIIEHSPD
;
A
#
# COMPACT_ATOMS: atom_id res chain seq x y z
N MET A 1 9.92 22.12 5.53
CA MET A 1 8.65 22.44 4.85
C MET A 1 7.72 21.25 4.76
N PHE A 2 8.08 20.17 4.04
CA PHE A 2 7.20 19.00 3.87
C PHE A 2 6.67 18.40 5.18
N MET A 3 7.55 18.14 6.15
CA MET A 3 7.14 17.58 7.45
C MET A 3 6.16 18.49 8.22
N ALA A 4 6.24 19.80 8.04
CA ALA A 4 5.32 20.75 8.69
C ALA A 4 3.93 20.77 8.04
N LEU A 5 3.77 20.11 6.88
CA LEU A 5 2.56 20.06 6.07
C LEU A 5 1.96 18.66 6.02
N GLU A 6 2.27 17.81 7.01
CA GLU A 6 1.88 16.39 7.04
C GLU A 6 0.38 16.15 6.79
N HIS A 7 -0.48 17.02 7.29
CA HIS A 7 -1.95 16.92 7.12
C HIS A 7 -2.52 17.87 6.06
N SER A 8 -1.67 18.49 5.24
CA SER A 8 -2.08 19.42 4.19
C SER A 8 -2.14 18.73 2.83
N SER A 9 -2.93 19.29 1.91
CA SER A 9 -2.98 18.81 0.53
C SER A 9 -1.68 19.11 -0.23
N GLN A 10 -1.44 18.36 -1.31
CA GLN A 10 -0.38 18.66 -2.26
C GLN A 10 -0.49 20.09 -2.81
N ASP A 11 -1.71 20.58 -3.06
CA ASP A 11 -1.93 21.96 -3.53
C ASP A 11 -1.43 23.00 -2.52
N THR A 12 -1.62 22.76 -1.23
CA THR A 12 -1.08 23.64 -0.18
C THR A 12 0.45 23.66 -0.22
N TYR A 13 1.08 22.50 -0.41
CA TYR A 13 2.54 22.43 -0.56
C TYR A 13 3.03 23.23 -1.77
N VAL A 14 2.37 23.08 -2.94
CA VAL A 14 2.72 23.80 -4.16
C VAL A 14 2.62 25.31 -3.96
N LYS A 15 1.52 25.80 -3.40
CA LYS A 15 1.33 27.24 -3.11
C LYS A 15 2.39 27.81 -2.19
N ILE A 16 2.84 27.03 -1.20
CA ILE A 16 3.93 27.45 -0.31
C ILE A 16 5.26 27.49 -1.06
N CYS A 17 5.54 26.53 -1.94
CA CYS A 17 6.72 26.57 -2.81
C CYS A 17 6.73 27.84 -3.66
N GLU A 18 5.60 28.16 -4.30
CA GLU A 18 5.43 29.37 -5.11
C GLU A 18 5.72 30.64 -4.30
N ALA A 19 5.14 30.77 -3.11
CA ALA A 19 5.38 31.91 -2.22
C ALA A 19 6.85 32.02 -1.76
N VAL A 20 7.53 30.89 -1.52
CA VAL A 20 8.95 30.87 -1.15
C VAL A 20 9.81 31.35 -2.32
N ILE A 21 9.54 30.88 -3.54
CA ILE A 21 10.26 31.28 -4.75
C ILE A 21 10.04 32.77 -5.05
N GLU A 22 8.83 33.29 -4.84
CA GLU A 22 8.52 34.71 -5.01
C GLU A 22 9.35 35.60 -4.06
N CYS A 23 9.44 35.21 -2.79
CA CYS A 23 10.24 35.94 -1.79
C CYS A 23 11.76 35.73 -1.94
N TYR A 24 12.17 34.56 -2.45
CA TYR A 24 13.56 34.12 -2.49
C TYR A 24 13.84 33.35 -3.80
N PRO A 25 14.09 34.06 -4.92
CA PRO A 25 14.21 33.44 -6.25
C PRO A 25 15.33 32.39 -6.40
N ASP A 26 16.39 32.49 -5.60
CA ASP A 26 17.52 31.55 -5.61
C ASP A 26 17.29 30.29 -4.74
N SER A 27 16.10 30.14 -4.16
CA SER A 27 15.78 28.99 -3.31
C SER A 27 15.60 27.71 -4.12
N ASP A 28 16.31 26.65 -3.71
CA ASP A 28 16.11 25.31 -4.26
C ASP A 28 14.98 24.60 -3.50
N VAL A 29 13.74 24.81 -3.95
CA VAL A 29 12.55 24.15 -3.40
C VAL A 29 12.17 22.96 -4.26
N LEU A 30 12.22 21.77 -3.67
CA LEU A 30 11.88 20.54 -4.38
C LEU A 30 10.39 20.44 -4.68
N PRO A 31 10.00 19.98 -5.89
CA PRO A 31 8.62 19.61 -6.18
C PRO A 31 8.12 18.49 -5.25
N PHE A 32 6.83 18.48 -4.94
CA PHE A 32 6.21 17.51 -4.03
C PHE A 32 6.54 16.05 -4.39
N TYR A 33 6.50 15.73 -5.68
CA TYR A 33 6.83 14.39 -6.20
C TYR A 33 8.29 13.99 -5.90
N HIS A 34 9.25 14.91 -6.02
CA HIS A 34 10.65 14.63 -5.69
C HIS A 34 10.82 14.37 -4.20
N VAL A 35 10.17 15.16 -3.35
CA VAL A 35 10.21 14.92 -1.89
C VAL A 35 9.64 13.55 -1.53
N LYS A 36 8.48 13.18 -2.10
CA LYS A 36 7.89 11.84 -1.93
C LYS A 36 8.83 10.73 -2.39
N THR A 37 9.49 10.90 -3.53
CA THR A 37 10.44 9.92 -4.08
C THR A 37 11.66 9.76 -3.16
N ILE A 38 12.23 10.86 -2.67
CA ILE A 38 13.34 10.82 -1.70
C ILE A 38 12.91 10.10 -0.42
N LEU A 39 11.72 10.39 0.10
CA LEU A 39 11.20 9.71 1.30
C LEU A 39 11.00 8.22 1.07
N ALA A 40 10.45 7.82 -0.09
CA ALA A 40 10.30 6.41 -0.45
C ALA A 40 11.67 5.71 -0.52
N ASN A 41 12.67 6.33 -1.17
CA ASN A 41 14.03 5.79 -1.27
C ASN A 41 14.73 5.66 0.09
N LEU A 42 14.53 6.64 0.99
CA LEU A 42 15.14 6.62 2.32
C LEU A 42 14.47 5.63 3.27
N SER A 43 13.14 5.54 3.25
CA SER A 43 12.37 4.67 4.14
C SER A 43 12.22 3.24 3.62
N GLY A 44 12.38 3.03 2.32
CA GLY A 44 11.99 1.79 1.63
C GLY A 44 10.47 1.58 1.54
N VAL A 45 9.67 2.54 2.02
CA VAL A 45 8.20 2.46 2.01
C VAL A 45 7.68 3.12 0.75
N GLU A 46 7.35 2.29 -0.24
CA GLU A 46 6.71 2.71 -1.49
C GLU A 46 5.30 2.13 -1.58
N PHE A 47 4.39 2.89 -2.19
CA PHE A 47 3.07 2.40 -2.55
C PHE A 47 3.16 1.69 -3.89
N LEU A 48 2.78 0.41 -3.92
CA LEU A 48 2.49 -0.27 -5.18
C LEU A 48 1.13 0.21 -5.66
N VAL A 49 1.08 0.72 -6.90
CA VAL A 49 -0.15 1.21 -7.51
C VAL A 49 -0.61 0.23 -8.55
N ASP A 50 -1.76 -0.38 -8.30
CA ASP A 50 -2.35 -1.37 -9.17
C ASP A 50 -3.73 -0.91 -9.64
N HIS A 51 -4.07 -1.25 -10.88
CA HIS A 51 -5.33 -0.86 -11.48
C HIS A 51 -6.47 -1.76 -11.01
N MET A 52 -7.68 -1.21 -10.95
CA MET A 52 -8.86 -1.97 -10.55
C MET A 52 -10.12 -1.51 -11.28
N CYS A 53 -11.14 -2.36 -11.24
CA CYS A 53 -12.48 -2.00 -11.67
C CYS A 53 -13.09 -0.98 -10.70
N ILE A 54 -13.68 0.08 -11.25
CA ILE A 54 -14.34 1.16 -10.47
C ILE A 54 -15.59 0.70 -9.69
N ASN A 55 -16.27 -0.37 -10.13
CA ASN A 55 -17.52 -0.80 -9.51
C ASN A 55 -17.33 -1.97 -8.54
N LEU A 56 -16.59 -2.99 -8.95
CA LEU A 56 -16.47 -4.24 -8.21
C LEU A 56 -15.08 -4.44 -7.60
N TYR A 57 -14.17 -3.47 -7.75
CA TYR A 57 -12.84 -3.51 -7.16
C TYR A 57 -11.97 -4.70 -7.60
N THR A 58 -12.39 -5.43 -8.64
CA THR A 58 -11.61 -6.49 -9.26
C THR A 58 -10.30 -5.92 -9.78
N ALA A 59 -9.18 -6.42 -9.26
CA ALA A 59 -7.85 -5.95 -9.62
C ALA A 59 -7.45 -6.42 -11.03
N PHE A 60 -6.96 -5.49 -11.85
CA PHE A 60 -6.39 -5.77 -13.17
C PHE A 60 -4.90 -6.10 -13.04
N ILE A 61 -4.60 -7.18 -12.33
CA ILE A 61 -3.23 -7.62 -12.03
C ILE A 61 -3.02 -9.07 -12.50
N GLY A 62 -1.75 -9.45 -12.67
CA GLY A 62 -1.37 -10.82 -13.03
C GLY A 62 -2.13 -11.32 -14.28
N PRO A 63 -2.85 -12.45 -14.21
CA PRO A 63 -3.61 -12.98 -15.34
C PRO A 63 -4.65 -12.00 -15.93
N TYR A 64 -5.15 -11.05 -15.15
CA TYR A 64 -6.17 -10.08 -15.57
C TYR A 64 -5.57 -8.76 -16.09
N ALA A 65 -4.24 -8.59 -16.06
CA ALA A 65 -3.58 -7.33 -16.39
C ALA A 65 -3.85 -6.82 -17.82
N HIS A 66 -4.15 -7.72 -18.76
CA HIS A 66 -4.40 -7.40 -20.17
C HIS A 66 -5.88 -7.11 -20.48
N TYR A 67 -6.77 -7.20 -19.49
CA TYR A 67 -8.20 -7.00 -19.72
C TYR A 67 -8.49 -5.51 -19.86
N ASP A 68 -9.11 -5.10 -20.97
CA ASP A 68 -9.56 -3.71 -21.16
C ASP A 68 -10.95 -3.45 -20.51
N MET A 69 -11.63 -4.50 -20.06
CA MET A 69 -12.92 -4.44 -19.36
C MET A 69 -12.97 -5.45 -18.20
N CYS A 70 -13.70 -5.10 -17.15
CA CYS A 70 -13.92 -5.97 -15.99
C CYS A 70 -14.75 -7.20 -16.41
N PRO A 71 -14.30 -8.44 -16.13
CA PRO A 71 -15.03 -9.64 -16.51
C PRO A 71 -16.37 -9.80 -15.75
N GLU A 72 -16.51 -9.15 -14.59
CA GLU A 72 -17.67 -9.30 -13.72
C GLU A 72 -18.79 -8.30 -14.03
N CYS A 73 -18.45 -7.02 -14.28
CA CYS A 73 -19.44 -5.95 -14.52
C CYS A 73 -19.31 -5.23 -15.86
N SER A 74 -18.39 -5.66 -16.72
CA SER A 74 -18.12 -5.07 -18.03
C SER A 74 -17.72 -3.59 -18.04
N GLN A 75 -17.39 -3.00 -16.88
CA GLN A 75 -16.84 -1.65 -16.82
C GLN A 75 -15.47 -1.56 -17.49
N HIS A 76 -15.21 -0.45 -18.16
CA HIS A 76 -13.91 -0.23 -18.80
C HIS A 76 -12.80 -0.07 -17.76
N HIS A 77 -11.66 -0.71 -18.03
CA HIS A 77 -10.44 -0.56 -17.24
C HIS A 77 -9.94 0.89 -17.32
N PHE A 78 -9.97 1.49 -18.51
CA PHE A 78 -9.46 2.83 -18.78
C PHE A 78 -10.59 3.85 -18.99
N ASP A 79 -10.30 5.11 -18.65
CA ASP A 79 -11.15 6.28 -18.91
C ASP A 79 -11.31 6.47 -20.43
N GLN A 80 -12.53 6.22 -20.91
CA GLN A 80 -12.85 6.27 -22.33
C GLN A 80 -12.79 7.70 -22.90
N ILE A 81 -13.05 8.73 -22.08
CA ILE A 81 -13.01 10.13 -22.54
C ILE A 81 -11.56 10.51 -22.84
N LYS A 82 -10.62 10.17 -21.95
CA LYS A 82 -9.19 10.42 -22.16
C LYS A 82 -8.63 9.56 -23.30
N PHE A 83 -9.07 8.31 -23.38
CA PHE A 83 -8.68 7.41 -24.46
C PHE A 83 -9.11 7.95 -25.84
N MET A 84 -10.38 8.35 -25.99
CA MET A 84 -10.90 8.91 -27.24
C MET A 84 -10.24 10.25 -27.60
N LYS A 85 -10.09 11.18 -26.64
CA LYS A 85 -9.44 12.49 -26.89
C LYS A 85 -7.99 12.38 -27.34
N SER A 86 -7.31 11.31 -26.94
CA SER A 86 -5.92 11.05 -27.31
C SER A 86 -5.77 10.14 -28.53
N ASN A 87 -6.85 9.86 -29.27
CA ASN A 87 -6.87 8.90 -30.37
C ASN A 87 -6.29 7.52 -29.98
N GLY A 88 -6.56 7.09 -28.75
CA GLY A 88 -6.12 5.80 -28.23
C GLY A 88 -4.70 5.76 -27.66
N CYS A 89 -3.97 6.89 -27.64
CA CYS A 89 -2.60 6.94 -27.15
C CYS A 89 -2.50 6.94 -25.61
N ILE A 90 -3.49 7.48 -24.91
CA ILE A 90 -3.46 7.61 -23.44
C ILE A 90 -4.41 6.59 -22.82
N LYS A 91 -3.85 5.61 -22.11
CA LYS A 91 -4.57 4.66 -21.27
C LYS A 91 -4.47 5.07 -19.81
N ASN A 92 -5.46 5.83 -19.34
CA ASN A 92 -5.55 6.24 -17.93
C ASN A 92 -6.54 5.33 -17.19
N PRO A 93 -6.14 4.58 -16.15
CA PRO A 93 -7.05 3.71 -15.42
C PRO A 93 -8.20 4.52 -14.80
N GLN A 94 -9.38 3.91 -14.69
CA GLN A 94 -10.54 4.55 -14.04
C GLN A 94 -10.38 4.58 -12.52
N ALA A 95 -9.80 3.54 -11.94
CA ALA A 95 -9.55 3.42 -10.52
C ALA A 95 -8.24 2.65 -10.27
N VAL A 96 -7.58 2.98 -9.15
CA VAL A 96 -6.35 2.34 -8.69
C VAL A 96 -6.46 2.07 -7.19
N PHE A 97 -5.79 1.03 -6.70
CA PHE A 97 -5.49 0.88 -5.27
C PHE A 97 -4.01 1.10 -5.02
N HIS A 98 -3.72 1.53 -3.80
CA HIS A 98 -2.38 1.68 -3.29
C HIS A 98 -2.14 0.60 -2.24
N THR A 99 -1.12 -0.22 -2.44
CA THR A 99 -0.69 -1.23 -1.46
C THR A 99 0.61 -0.78 -0.83
N ILE A 100 0.59 -0.58 0.49
CA ILE A 100 1.82 -0.48 1.28
C ILE A 100 2.33 -1.89 1.47
N SER A 101 3.50 -2.20 0.91
CA SER A 101 4.07 -3.54 1.03
C SER A 101 4.53 -3.81 2.47
N ILE A 102 4.21 -5.01 2.99
CA ILE A 102 4.63 -5.45 4.33
C ILE A 102 6.13 -5.77 4.38
N GLY A 103 6.72 -6.15 3.25
CA GLY A 103 8.13 -6.57 3.13
C GLY A 103 9.13 -5.57 3.72
N PRO A 104 9.14 -4.28 3.33
CA PRO A 104 10.01 -3.27 3.92
C PRO A 104 9.85 -3.12 5.44
N GLN A 105 8.62 -3.24 5.96
CA GLN A 105 8.37 -3.19 7.41
C GLN A 105 8.98 -4.40 8.11
N LEU A 106 8.83 -5.60 7.54
CA LEU A 106 9.47 -6.82 8.08
C LEU A 106 11.00 -6.71 8.04
N GLN A 107 11.56 -6.21 6.93
CA GLN A 107 13.00 -5.99 6.82
C GLN A 107 13.51 -5.03 7.90
N ALA A 108 12.78 -3.95 8.18
CA ALA A 108 13.13 -3.01 9.24
C ALA A 108 13.11 -3.67 10.63
N LEU A 109 12.07 -4.48 10.91
CA LEU A 109 11.96 -5.24 12.17
C LEU A 109 13.13 -6.21 12.34
N TRP A 110 13.51 -6.96 11.30
CA TRP A 110 14.64 -7.90 11.39
C TRP A 110 16.02 -7.23 11.42
N ARG A 111 16.13 -6.00 10.90
CA ARG A 111 17.41 -5.27 10.88
C ARG A 111 17.78 -4.70 12.25
N ASN A 112 16.80 -4.46 13.10
CA ASN A 112 17.02 -4.02 14.47
C ASN A 112 17.20 -5.25 15.39
N PRO A 113 18.33 -5.38 16.12
CA PRO A 113 18.57 -6.54 16.98
C PRO A 113 17.51 -6.78 18.06
N GLU A 114 17.00 -5.71 18.68
CA GLU A 114 15.97 -5.79 19.73
C GLU A 114 14.63 -6.25 19.14
N SER A 115 14.20 -5.66 18.03
CA SER A 115 12.99 -6.10 17.33
C SER A 115 13.14 -7.52 16.78
N ALA A 116 14.30 -7.89 16.24
CA ALA A 116 14.56 -9.24 15.76
C ALA A 116 14.49 -10.29 16.88
N GLU A 117 14.95 -9.96 18.10
CA GLU A 117 14.77 -10.82 19.27
C GLU A 117 13.28 -11.01 19.58
N LYS A 118 12.49 -9.94 19.50
CA LYS A 118 11.02 -9.99 19.68
C LYS A 118 10.29 -10.77 18.60
N MET A 119 10.88 -10.95 17.41
CA MET A 119 10.33 -11.71 16.26
C MET A 119 10.44 -13.24 16.41
N HIS A 120 10.96 -13.73 17.54
CA HIS A 120 11.01 -15.15 17.88
C HIS A 120 10.00 -15.55 18.96
N TYR A 121 9.00 -14.70 19.20
CA TYR A 121 8.02 -14.91 20.25
C TYR A 121 7.00 -15.97 19.83
N HIS A 122 7.07 -17.15 20.46
CA HIS A 122 6.04 -18.17 20.36
C HIS A 122 5.29 -18.24 21.69
N ALA A 123 4.35 -17.34 21.92
CA ALA A 123 3.36 -17.56 22.97
C ALA A 123 2.57 -18.84 22.66
N TYR A 124 2.16 -19.55 23.71
CA TYR A 124 1.05 -20.49 23.63
C TYR A 124 -0.25 -19.71 23.43
N ASP A 125 -0.39 -19.13 22.24
CA ASP A 125 -1.54 -18.40 21.77
C ASP A 125 -2.43 -19.34 20.95
N ASP A 126 -3.74 -19.16 20.97
CA ASP A 126 -4.75 -20.05 20.38
C ASP A 126 -4.44 -20.37 18.90
N ILE A 127 -3.80 -19.44 18.19
CA ILE A 127 -3.40 -19.60 16.80
C ILE A 127 -2.24 -20.59 16.64
N LEU A 128 -1.20 -20.49 17.48
CA LEU A 128 0.03 -21.31 17.39
C LEU A 128 -0.13 -22.71 18.03
N ILE A 129 -1.28 -23.00 18.62
CA ILE A 129 -1.64 -24.33 19.15
C ILE A 129 -2.76 -25.01 18.35
N GLY A 130 -3.29 -24.34 17.33
CA GLY A 130 -4.30 -24.90 16.44
C GLY A 130 -3.80 -26.16 15.73
N SER A 131 -4.68 -27.16 15.57
CA SER A 131 -4.34 -28.43 14.90
C SER A 131 -3.81 -28.22 13.48
N THR A 132 -4.32 -27.22 12.76
CA THR A 132 -3.83 -26.82 11.43
C THR A 132 -2.36 -26.42 11.46
N TYR A 133 -1.96 -25.59 12.43
CA TYR A 133 -0.57 -25.16 12.59
C TYR A 133 0.33 -26.34 12.98
N LEU A 134 -0.04 -27.10 14.01
CA LEU A 134 0.76 -28.23 14.50
C LEU A 134 0.97 -29.31 13.43
N ASN A 135 -0.06 -29.59 12.62
CA ASN A 135 0.07 -30.50 11.49
C ASN A 135 1.00 -29.93 10.42
N ALA A 136 0.90 -28.64 10.08
CA ALA A 136 1.79 -28.02 9.12
C ALA A 136 3.27 -28.01 9.55
N VAL A 137 3.55 -27.84 10.85
CA VAL A 137 4.89 -28.02 11.43
C VAL A 137 5.35 -29.47 11.32
N ARG A 138 4.48 -30.43 11.69
CA ARG A 138 4.79 -31.88 11.63
C ARG A 138 5.07 -32.34 10.21
N ASP A 139 4.33 -31.83 9.23
CA ASP A 139 4.50 -32.13 7.80
C ASP A 139 5.74 -31.43 7.20
N GLY A 140 6.45 -30.59 7.97
CA GLY A 140 7.60 -29.82 7.52
C GLY A 140 7.26 -28.67 6.55
N ARG A 141 5.98 -28.30 6.44
CA ARG A 141 5.52 -27.14 5.65
C ARG A 141 5.86 -25.82 6.32
N ILE A 142 5.96 -25.80 7.65
CA ILE A 142 6.45 -24.68 8.44
C ILE A 142 7.75 -25.10 9.11
N LYS A 143 8.80 -24.33 8.91
CA LYS A 143 10.14 -24.52 9.48
C LYS A 143 10.41 -23.49 10.56
N THR A 144 11.43 -23.75 11.38
CA THR A 144 11.85 -22.89 12.49
C THR A 144 12.38 -21.50 12.09
N LYS A 145 12.58 -21.25 10.79
CA LYS A 145 13.02 -19.95 10.26
C LYS A 145 11.97 -19.29 9.38
N ASP A 146 10.81 -19.92 9.22
CA ASP A 146 9.71 -19.33 8.48
C ASP A 146 9.01 -18.31 9.38
N MET A 147 8.45 -17.27 8.78
CA MET A 147 7.67 -16.27 9.49
C MET A 147 6.18 -16.47 9.23
N LEU A 148 5.37 -16.23 10.26
CA LEU A 148 3.92 -16.35 10.18
C LEU A 148 3.26 -14.98 10.17
N LEU A 149 2.45 -14.76 9.14
CA LEU A 149 1.64 -13.56 8.97
C LEU A 149 0.18 -13.96 8.84
N ILE A 150 -0.70 -13.23 9.52
CA ILE A 150 -2.13 -13.24 9.23
C ILE A 150 -2.44 -12.03 8.39
N ILE A 151 -3.17 -12.26 7.30
CA ILE A 151 -3.76 -11.21 6.49
C ILE A 151 -5.27 -11.21 6.72
N SER A 152 -5.82 -10.05 7.05
CA SER A 152 -7.26 -9.78 7.02
C SER A 152 -7.52 -8.68 6.00
N ILE A 153 -8.54 -8.88 5.17
CA ILE A 153 -8.95 -7.96 4.12
C ILE A 153 -10.44 -7.73 4.30
N ASP A 154 -10.84 -6.49 4.54
CA ASP A 154 -12.25 -6.13 4.63
C ASP A 154 -12.53 -4.77 3.99
N GLY A 155 -13.75 -4.59 3.51
CA GLY A 155 -14.26 -3.31 3.02
C GLY A 155 -14.75 -2.47 4.20
N ALA A 156 -14.30 -1.22 4.29
CA ALA A 156 -14.74 -0.28 5.30
C ALA A 156 -15.27 1.00 4.65
N GLN A 157 -16.50 1.39 5.00
CA GLN A 157 -17.02 2.71 4.68
C GLN A 157 -16.49 3.73 5.70
N LEU A 158 -15.47 4.50 5.31
CA LEU A 158 -14.81 5.47 6.21
C LEU A 158 -15.57 6.79 6.39
N TYR A 159 -16.57 7.07 5.54
CA TYR A 159 -17.34 8.31 5.59
C TYR A 159 -18.84 8.04 5.47
N GLU A 160 -19.62 8.61 6.39
CA GLU A 160 -21.08 8.47 6.42
C GLU A 160 -21.76 9.01 5.15
N SER A 161 -21.25 10.10 4.59
CA SER A 161 -21.85 10.84 3.47
C SER A 161 -21.12 10.69 2.12
N LYS A 162 -20.13 9.78 2.05
CA LYS A 162 -19.42 9.44 0.82
C LYS A 162 -19.29 7.93 0.70
N SER A 163 -19.76 7.37 -0.42
CA SER A 163 -19.36 6.02 -0.84
C SER A 163 -17.88 6.06 -1.25
N LEU A 164 -17.00 6.06 -0.26
CA LEU A 164 -15.59 5.74 -0.45
C LEU A 164 -15.46 4.29 -0.02
N ASP A 165 -15.42 3.40 -1.00
CA ASP A 165 -15.16 1.99 -0.81
C ASP A 165 -13.66 1.82 -0.56
N CYS A 166 -13.25 2.00 0.70
CA CYS A 166 -11.89 1.78 1.13
C CYS A 166 -11.74 0.33 1.58
N TRP A 167 -10.81 -0.42 1.00
CA TRP A 167 -10.42 -1.72 1.51
C TRP A 167 -9.26 -1.55 2.49
N ILE A 168 -9.43 -2.07 3.71
CA ILE A 168 -8.41 -2.06 4.73
C ILE A 168 -7.72 -3.42 4.73
N TYR A 169 -6.41 -3.38 4.53
CA TYR A 169 -5.53 -4.52 4.73
C TYR A 169 -4.96 -4.44 6.13
N ILE A 170 -5.14 -5.50 6.91
CA ILE A 170 -4.50 -5.65 8.22
C ILE A 170 -3.55 -6.83 8.14
N TRP A 171 -2.28 -6.55 8.39
CA TRP A 171 -1.25 -7.56 8.60
C TRP A 171 -1.03 -7.71 10.09
N ILE A 172 -1.13 -8.93 10.61
CA ILE A 172 -0.77 -9.25 11.98
C ILE A 172 0.47 -10.14 11.92
N ILE A 173 1.54 -9.67 12.54
CA ILE A 173 2.77 -10.43 12.74
C ILE A 173 2.60 -11.21 14.03
N ILE A 174 2.42 -12.53 13.91
CA ILE A 174 2.06 -13.38 15.07
C ILE A 174 3.23 -13.51 16.04
N GLU A 175 4.46 -13.51 15.51
CA GLU A 175 5.67 -13.86 16.25
C GLU A 175 6.36 -12.64 16.88
N HIS A 176 5.75 -11.46 16.82
CA HIS A 176 6.30 -10.24 17.42
C HIS A 176 5.76 -10.10 18.86
N SER A 177 6.64 -10.11 19.86
CA SER A 177 6.25 -9.91 21.27
C SER A 177 5.50 -8.58 21.46
N PRO A 178 4.43 -8.53 22.30
CA PRO A 178 3.68 -7.30 22.58
C PRO A 178 4.41 -6.26 23.45
N ASP A 179 5.62 -6.57 23.94
CA ASP A 179 6.43 -5.72 24.83
C ASP A 179 7.02 -4.47 24.15
#